data_AF-A0A2M9HCV9-F1
#
_entry.id   AF-A0A2M9HCV9-F1
#
_cell.length_a   1.000
_cell.length_b   1.000
_cell.length_c   1.000
_cell.angle_alpha   90.00
_cell.angle_beta   90.00
_cell.angle_gamma   90.00
#
_symmetry.space_group_name_H-M   'P 1'
#
loop_
_entity.id
_entity.type
_entity.pdbx_description
1 polymer ?
#
loop_
_entity_poly.entity_id
_entity_poly.type
_entity_poly.pdbx_seq_one_letter_code
_entity_poly.pdbx_strand_id
1 'polypeptide(L)'
;MSEATVRNTTSADAKTSLGTVGAASNKPTSGRKIEQLSTGQATWRRLRHDKASMIAMGFIVFLVLLAVFAPVLAMVTGHDPAQQYRETGLTATGLPTGPGHEFWFGADQLGRDELVRIAYGARVSLLVGVVASMCGSLIAVVIGVLAGYFGGWVDNVLSRITDFVMTIPFLLCALALVSVFGASIRMCLFVVIFFSWAVTGRVIRAQVQVLKKKEFVEAARSLGASDASIIVKDILPNLTETIIVYTTQGIPSCIVFEASLSFLGMGIVPPTPSWGGMLSEAAGNSIYMVAPWLVFFPGLFLLMTTLSFNILGDGLRDALDPKAGRRMLAKRRKRKGLAAVAGAAPVVAQVSAAKDDLAVAAQSALASGSVAGARPVAAAHSVSAAHSVAAVRSVPMGKEGH
;
A
#
# COMPACT_ATOMS: atom_id res chain seq x y z
N MET A 1 -8.19 -3.82 -91.05
CA MET A 1 -8.70 -4.34 -89.76
C MET A 1 -7.53 -5.02 -89.05
N SER A 2 -6.49 -4.35 -88.55
CA SER A 2 -6.34 -3.04 -87.83
C SER A 2 -6.31 -3.27 -86.31
N GLU A 3 -5.23 -2.98 -85.57
CA GLU A 3 -3.89 -2.55 -85.99
C GLU A 3 -2.79 -2.80 -84.91
N ALA A 4 -1.55 -2.97 -85.39
CA ALA A 4 -0.27 -2.40 -84.91
C ALA A 4 0.13 -2.44 -83.41
N THR A 5 1.28 -3.04 -83.05
CA THR A 5 2.67 -2.46 -83.02
C THR A 5 2.88 -1.54 -81.80
N VAL A 6 3.88 -1.75 -80.92
CA VAL A 6 5.28 -1.20 -80.88
C VAL A 6 5.96 -1.92 -79.68
N ARG A 7 7.11 -2.63 -79.72
CA ARG A 7 8.53 -2.41 -80.15
C ARG A 7 9.37 -1.41 -79.32
N ASN A 8 10.30 -1.95 -78.51
CA ASN A 8 11.75 -1.61 -78.36
C ASN A 8 12.26 -2.25 -77.05
N THR A 9 13.33 -3.06 -76.92
CA THR A 9 14.71 -3.15 -77.47
C THR A 9 15.77 -2.27 -76.78
N THR A 10 16.96 -2.86 -76.54
CA THR A 10 18.24 -2.24 -76.06
C THR A 10 18.22 -1.69 -74.61
N SER A 11 19.31 -1.64 -73.84
CA SER A 11 20.74 -1.83 -74.12
C SER A 11 21.51 -2.46 -72.93
N ALA A 12 22.66 -3.02 -73.28
CA ALA A 12 23.72 -3.64 -72.49
C ALA A 12 24.49 -2.74 -71.50
N ASP A 13 25.15 -3.45 -70.58
CA ASP A 13 26.48 -3.25 -69.97
C ASP A 13 26.84 -2.11 -68.99
N ALA A 14 27.63 -2.53 -67.99
CA ALA A 14 28.69 -1.83 -67.25
C ALA A 14 28.30 -0.71 -66.24
N LYS A 15 28.97 -0.55 -65.08
CA LYS A 15 30.03 -1.34 -64.39
C LYS A 15 30.19 -0.83 -62.94
N THR A 16 30.99 -1.57 -62.16
CA THR A 16 31.75 -1.12 -60.98
C THR A 16 31.16 -1.37 -59.59
N SER A 17 31.79 -2.34 -58.93
CA SER A 17 31.81 -2.68 -57.51
C SER A 17 31.99 -1.52 -56.53
N LEU A 18 31.45 -1.67 -55.31
CA LEU A 18 32.20 -1.43 -54.06
C LEU A 18 31.48 -1.96 -52.81
N GLY A 19 32.25 -2.60 -51.91
CA GLY A 19 31.99 -2.52 -50.46
C GLY A 19 31.04 -3.54 -49.83
N THR A 20 31.58 -4.72 -49.49
CA THR A 20 31.00 -5.61 -48.47
C THR A 20 30.85 -4.88 -47.12
N VAL A 21 29.64 -4.63 -46.65
CA VAL A 21 29.39 -4.22 -45.25
C VAL A 21 28.38 -5.14 -44.61
N GLY A 22 28.90 -6.05 -43.77
CA GLY A 22 28.22 -6.65 -42.63
C GLY A 22 26.82 -7.25 -42.87
N ALA A 23 26.76 -8.57 -42.98
CA ALA A 23 25.55 -9.32 -42.67
C ALA A 23 25.17 -9.12 -41.18
N ALA A 24 24.46 -8.03 -40.89
CA ALA A 24 23.88 -7.78 -39.58
C ALA A 24 22.77 -8.80 -39.34
N SER A 25 23.16 -9.94 -38.74
CA SER A 25 22.29 -11.00 -38.28
C SER A 25 21.21 -10.42 -37.37
N ASN A 26 20.04 -10.11 -37.95
CA ASN A 26 18.86 -9.69 -37.22
C ASN A 26 18.28 -10.94 -36.52
N LYS A 27 18.96 -11.38 -35.45
CA LYS A 27 18.46 -12.43 -34.58
C LYS A 27 17.08 -11.98 -34.09
N PRO A 28 16.01 -12.77 -34.32
CA PRO A 28 14.70 -12.42 -33.79
C PRO A 28 14.86 -12.23 -32.29
N THR A 29 14.42 -11.09 -31.78
CA THR A 29 14.46 -10.77 -30.36
C THR A 29 13.62 -11.80 -29.63
N SER A 30 14.30 -12.81 -29.06
CA SER A 30 13.69 -13.99 -28.44
C SER A 30 12.50 -13.54 -27.61
N GLY A 31 11.31 -14.02 -28.02
CA GLY A 31 10.04 -13.55 -27.50
C GLY A 31 10.04 -13.68 -25.99
N ARG A 32 10.24 -12.55 -25.30
CA ARG A 32 10.30 -12.51 -23.84
C ARG A 32 8.91 -12.78 -23.33
N LYS A 33 8.59 -14.08 -23.20
CA LYS A 33 7.31 -14.64 -22.76
C LYS A 33 6.87 -13.83 -21.55
N ILE A 34 5.90 -12.94 -21.75
CA ILE A 34 5.35 -12.14 -20.65
C ILE A 34 4.47 -13.09 -19.87
N GLU A 35 5.12 -13.86 -19.02
CA GLU A 35 4.47 -14.75 -18.07
C GLU A 35 3.56 -13.89 -17.21
N GLN A 36 2.25 -14.02 -17.44
CA GLN A 36 1.21 -13.32 -16.71
C GLN A 36 1.17 -13.91 -15.30
N LEU A 37 2.11 -13.46 -14.46
CA LEU A 37 2.15 -13.79 -13.04
C LEU A 37 0.77 -13.53 -12.44
N SER A 38 0.22 -14.54 -11.75
CA SER A 38 -1.07 -14.41 -11.06
C SER A 38 -1.08 -13.16 -10.19
N THR A 39 -2.22 -12.45 -10.15
CA THR A 39 -2.38 -11.19 -9.41
C THR A 39 -1.85 -11.30 -7.98
N GLY A 40 -2.13 -12.42 -7.30
CA GLY A 40 -1.61 -12.70 -5.95
C GLY A 40 -0.08 -12.84 -5.88
N GLN A 41 0.56 -13.49 -6.85
CA GLN A 41 2.02 -13.61 -6.94
C GLN A 41 2.68 -12.25 -7.21
N ALA A 42 2.04 -11.40 -8.03
CA ALA A 42 2.51 -10.04 -8.30
C ALA A 42 2.42 -9.15 -7.04
N THR A 43 1.30 -9.19 -6.33
CA THR A 43 1.11 -8.50 -5.03
C THR A 43 2.12 -8.98 -4.00
N TRP A 44 2.27 -10.29 -3.81
CA TRP A 44 3.23 -10.87 -2.85
C TRP A 44 4.69 -10.52 -3.15
N ARG A 45 5.06 -10.37 -4.43
CA ARG A 45 6.43 -9.92 -4.80
C ARG A 45 6.65 -8.43 -4.55
N ARG A 46 5.60 -7.60 -4.60
CA ARG A 46 5.68 -6.17 -4.26
C ARG A 46 5.74 -5.97 -2.74
N LEU A 47 4.85 -6.62 -2.00
CA LEU A 47 4.80 -6.55 -0.53
C LEU A 47 6.13 -6.97 0.10
N ARG A 48 6.73 -8.08 -0.36
CA ARG A 48 8.07 -8.52 0.09
C ARG A 48 9.23 -7.56 -0.22
N HIS A 49 9.03 -6.55 -1.06
CA HIS A 49 10.04 -5.54 -1.33
C HIS A 49 9.98 -4.35 -0.37
N ASP A 50 8.83 -4.14 0.30
CA ASP A 50 8.74 -3.17 1.37
C ASP A 50 9.16 -3.79 2.71
N LYS A 51 10.27 -3.26 3.25
CA LYS A 51 10.81 -3.71 4.54
C LYS A 51 9.89 -3.38 5.70
N ALA A 52 9.16 -2.25 5.65
CA ALA A 52 8.26 -1.84 6.73
C ALA A 52 7.09 -2.82 6.84
N SER A 53 6.42 -3.11 5.73
CA SER A 53 5.37 -4.14 5.63
C SER A 53 5.83 -5.53 6.08
N MET A 54 7.06 -5.93 5.75
CA MET A 54 7.58 -7.23 6.17
C MET A 54 7.87 -7.31 7.67
N ILE A 55 8.35 -6.24 8.29
CA ILE A 55 8.53 -6.16 9.75
C ILE A 55 7.17 -6.18 10.45
N ALA A 56 6.22 -5.37 9.98
CA ALA A 56 4.85 -5.33 10.50
C ALA A 56 4.14 -6.70 10.37
N MET A 57 4.25 -7.37 9.22
CA MET A 57 3.75 -8.73 9.01
C MET A 57 4.41 -9.72 9.99
N GLY A 58 5.72 -9.64 10.20
CA GLY A 58 6.44 -10.47 11.16
C GLY A 58 5.94 -10.27 12.58
N PHE A 59 5.67 -9.03 12.99
CA PHE A 59 5.09 -8.73 14.30
C PHE A 59 3.65 -9.22 14.44
N ILE A 60 2.81 -9.07 13.42
CA ILE A 60 1.44 -9.62 13.42
C ILE A 60 1.45 -11.15 13.52
N VAL A 61 2.35 -11.83 12.79
CA VAL A 61 2.53 -13.28 12.92
C VAL A 61 2.99 -13.65 14.33
N PHE A 62 3.94 -12.92 14.92
CA PHE A 62 4.34 -13.09 16.32
C PHE A 62 3.17 -12.93 17.30
N LEU A 63 2.32 -11.91 17.13
CA LEU A 63 1.12 -11.72 17.97
C LEU A 63 0.10 -12.86 17.81
N VAL A 64 -0.12 -13.33 16.58
CA VAL A 64 -1.02 -14.46 16.33
C VAL A 64 -0.48 -15.73 16.97
N LEU A 65 0.84 -15.96 16.91
CA LEU A 65 1.49 -17.08 17.60
C LEU A 65 1.38 -16.92 19.13
N LEU A 66 1.65 -15.74 19.68
CA LEU A 66 1.49 -15.43 21.12
C LEU A 66 0.06 -15.68 21.58
N ALA A 67 -0.94 -15.25 20.81
CA ALA A 67 -2.35 -15.50 21.09
C ALA A 67 -2.69 -16.99 20.99
N VAL A 68 -2.30 -17.70 19.92
CA VAL A 68 -2.58 -19.14 19.77
C VAL A 68 -1.94 -19.94 20.90
N PHE A 69 -0.66 -19.68 21.20
CA PHE A 69 0.13 -20.39 22.21
C PHE A 69 -0.01 -19.88 23.65
N ALA A 70 -0.89 -18.90 23.94
CA ALA A 70 -1.11 -18.42 25.31
C ALA A 70 -1.38 -19.52 26.38
N PRO A 71 -2.10 -20.64 26.09
CA PRO A 71 -2.27 -21.74 27.05
C PRO A 71 -1.00 -22.56 27.23
N VAL A 72 -0.16 -22.65 26.19
CA VAL A 72 1.17 -23.27 26.29
C VAL A 72 2.09 -22.37 27.12
N LEU A 73 2.00 -21.03 26.98
CA LEU A 73 2.66 -20.11 27.91
C LEU A 73 2.22 -20.35 29.36
N ALA A 74 0.91 -20.41 29.63
CA ALA A 74 0.38 -20.69 30.96
C ALA A 74 0.86 -22.04 31.53
N MET A 75 0.98 -23.08 30.70
CA MET A 75 1.56 -24.37 31.09
C MET A 75 3.07 -24.30 31.35
N VAL A 76 3.81 -23.48 30.59
CA VAL A 76 5.28 -23.34 30.71
C VAL A 76 5.67 -22.47 31.91
N THR A 77 4.91 -21.41 32.21
CA THR A 77 5.11 -20.61 33.43
C THR A 77 4.52 -21.25 34.67
N GLY A 78 3.56 -22.18 34.51
CA GLY A 78 2.76 -22.73 35.61
C GLY A 78 1.69 -21.74 36.12
N HIS A 79 1.50 -20.61 35.43
CA HIS A 79 0.59 -19.54 35.84
C HIS A 79 -0.69 -19.51 35.00
N ASP A 80 -1.85 -19.67 35.65
CA ASP A 80 -3.15 -19.47 35.01
C ASP A 80 -3.51 -17.95 34.95
N PRO A 81 -4.10 -17.44 33.84
CA PRO A 81 -4.41 -16.01 33.67
C PRO A 81 -5.38 -15.41 34.71
N ALA A 82 -6.17 -16.24 35.40
CA ALA A 82 -7.12 -15.82 36.42
C ALA A 82 -6.67 -16.14 37.86
N GLN A 83 -5.74 -17.09 38.03
CA GLN A 83 -5.23 -17.50 39.34
C GLN A 83 -4.40 -16.40 40.02
N GLN A 84 -4.61 -16.22 41.32
CA GLN A 84 -4.03 -15.15 42.14
C GLN A 84 -2.93 -15.70 43.04
N TYR A 85 -1.67 -15.44 42.69
CA TYR A 85 -0.49 -15.89 43.42
C TYR A 85 -0.11 -14.84 44.49
N ARG A 86 -0.90 -14.74 45.56
CA ARG A 86 -0.68 -13.72 46.61
C ARG A 86 0.64 -13.88 47.37
N GLU A 87 1.11 -15.12 47.56
CA GLU A 87 2.33 -15.40 48.35
C GLU A 87 3.62 -15.09 47.59
N THR A 88 3.63 -15.19 46.25
CA THR A 88 4.84 -14.99 45.43
C THR A 88 4.76 -13.79 44.50
N GLY A 89 3.57 -13.42 44.03
CA GLY A 89 3.32 -12.27 43.15
C GLY A 89 3.05 -10.94 43.87
N LEU A 90 2.98 -10.94 45.20
CA LEU A 90 2.89 -9.74 46.02
C LEU A 90 4.01 -9.71 47.07
N THR A 91 4.51 -8.52 47.38
CA THR A 91 5.43 -8.31 48.51
C THR A 91 4.68 -8.48 49.85
N ALA A 92 5.43 -8.60 50.96
CA ALA A 92 4.85 -8.58 52.31
C ALA A 92 4.06 -7.29 52.64
N THR A 93 4.19 -6.23 51.84
CA THR A 93 3.41 -4.99 51.93
C THR A 93 2.20 -4.95 50.98
N GLY A 94 1.91 -6.05 50.27
CA GLY A 94 0.80 -6.16 49.32
C GLY A 94 1.04 -5.48 47.97
N LEU A 95 2.28 -5.11 47.63
CA LEU A 95 2.61 -4.47 46.35
C LEU A 95 2.96 -5.52 45.29
N PRO A 96 2.67 -5.28 43.99
CA PRO A 96 3.00 -6.24 42.93
C PRO A 96 4.51 -6.44 42.80
N THR A 97 4.95 -7.68 42.62
CA THR A 97 6.35 -7.97 42.32
C THR A 97 6.72 -7.55 40.90
N GLY A 98 7.86 -6.89 40.73
CA GLY A 98 8.37 -6.45 39.42
C GLY A 98 8.84 -7.60 38.53
N PRO A 99 9.23 -7.28 37.27
CA PRO A 99 9.80 -8.24 36.32
C PRO A 99 10.96 -9.05 36.94
N GLY A 100 10.84 -10.37 36.91
CA GLY A 100 11.77 -11.30 37.54
C GLY A 100 11.71 -12.71 36.96
N HIS A 101 12.38 -13.66 37.61
CA HIS A 101 12.54 -15.02 37.09
C HIS A 101 11.23 -15.85 37.15
N GLU A 102 10.36 -15.57 38.13
CA GLU A 102 9.03 -16.19 38.27
C GLU A 102 7.99 -15.44 37.42
N PHE A 103 7.90 -14.12 37.56
CA PHE A 103 7.00 -13.26 36.79
C PHE A 103 7.77 -12.43 35.75
N TRP A 104 7.88 -12.91 34.52
CA TRP A 104 8.78 -12.30 33.50
C TRP A 104 8.47 -10.84 33.17
N PHE A 105 7.18 -10.46 33.14
CA PHE A 105 6.73 -9.07 32.95
C PHE A 105 6.24 -8.42 34.26
N GLY A 106 6.50 -9.06 35.40
CA GLY A 106 5.98 -8.69 36.70
C GLY A 106 4.58 -9.26 36.96
N ALA A 107 4.14 -9.10 38.20
CA ALA A 107 2.79 -9.43 38.63
C ALA A 107 1.91 -8.17 38.63
N ASP A 108 0.60 -8.40 38.51
CA ASP A 108 -0.47 -7.42 38.74
C ASP A 108 -0.86 -7.33 40.24
N GLN A 109 -1.67 -6.32 40.60
CA GLN A 109 -2.25 -6.05 41.93
C GLN A 109 -2.87 -7.25 42.66
N LEU A 110 -3.32 -8.27 41.91
CA LEU A 110 -3.90 -9.49 42.48
C LEU A 110 -2.91 -10.67 42.51
N GLY A 111 -1.62 -10.42 42.29
CA GLY A 111 -0.58 -11.45 42.16
C GLY A 111 -0.74 -12.32 40.92
N ARG A 112 -1.25 -11.76 39.81
CA ARG A 112 -1.47 -12.49 38.55
C ARG A 112 -0.31 -12.24 37.58
N ASP A 113 0.10 -13.25 36.81
CA ASP A 113 1.21 -13.13 35.84
C ASP A 113 0.84 -12.25 34.63
N GLU A 114 1.50 -11.11 34.51
CA GLU A 114 1.22 -10.12 33.46
C GLU A 114 1.60 -10.64 32.05
N LEU A 115 2.61 -11.51 31.92
CA LEU A 115 2.98 -12.11 30.62
C LEU A 115 1.84 -12.98 30.08
N VAL A 116 1.32 -13.87 30.92
CA VAL A 116 0.21 -14.77 30.56
C VAL A 116 -1.06 -13.94 30.27
N ARG A 117 -1.33 -12.92 31.08
CA ARG A 117 -2.48 -12.02 30.84
C ARG A 117 -2.36 -11.25 29.53
N ILE A 118 -1.17 -10.75 29.15
CA ILE A 118 -0.96 -10.09 27.85
C ILE A 118 -1.19 -11.06 26.69
N ALA A 119 -0.73 -12.31 26.81
CA ALA A 119 -0.93 -13.34 25.78
C ALA A 119 -2.41 -13.73 25.60
N TYR A 120 -3.17 -13.86 26.70
CA TYR A 120 -4.61 -14.06 26.64
C TYR A 120 -5.36 -12.80 26.16
N GLY A 121 -4.92 -11.60 26.57
CA GLY A 121 -5.46 -10.33 26.09
C GLY A 121 -5.31 -10.15 24.58
N ALA A 122 -4.17 -10.59 24.02
CA ALA A 122 -3.93 -10.63 22.59
C ALA A 122 -5.00 -11.44 21.85
N ARG A 123 -5.47 -12.56 22.43
CA ARG A 123 -6.56 -13.38 21.85
C ARG A 123 -7.82 -12.55 21.68
N VAL A 124 -8.26 -11.86 22.74
CA VAL A 124 -9.57 -11.20 22.74
C VAL A 124 -9.54 -9.93 21.90
N SER A 125 -8.49 -9.11 22.03
CA SER A 125 -8.33 -7.90 21.21
C SER A 125 -8.16 -8.24 19.73
N LEU A 126 -7.40 -9.28 19.35
CA LEU A 126 -7.33 -9.72 17.95
C LEU A 126 -8.64 -10.31 17.45
N LEU A 127 -9.35 -11.11 18.27
CA LEU A 127 -10.65 -11.68 17.90
C LEU A 127 -11.67 -10.57 17.62
N VAL A 128 -11.84 -9.62 18.55
CA VAL A 128 -12.78 -8.51 18.37
C VAL A 128 -12.34 -7.63 17.20
N GLY A 129 -11.05 -7.29 17.11
CA GLY A 129 -10.49 -6.48 16.04
C GLY A 129 -10.72 -7.05 14.63
N VAL A 130 -10.39 -8.33 14.43
CA VAL A 130 -10.53 -9.00 13.13
C VAL A 130 -11.99 -9.30 12.81
N VAL A 131 -12.76 -9.90 13.73
CA VAL A 131 -14.16 -10.26 13.47
C VAL A 131 -15.01 -9.02 13.26
N ALA A 132 -14.88 -7.98 14.10
CA ALA A 132 -15.65 -6.76 13.93
C ALA A 132 -15.30 -6.04 12.63
N SER A 133 -14.02 -6.02 12.24
CA SER A 133 -13.61 -5.44 10.98
C SER A 133 -14.13 -6.22 9.75
N MET A 134 -14.13 -7.55 9.79
CA MET A 134 -14.68 -8.38 8.70
C MET A 134 -16.21 -8.24 8.58
N CYS A 135 -16.94 -8.27 9.68
CA CYS A 135 -18.38 -8.05 9.67
C CYS A 135 -18.73 -6.61 9.25
N GLY A 136 -18.01 -5.62 9.77
CA GLY A 136 -18.15 -4.22 9.38
C GLY A 136 -17.85 -3.99 7.90
N SER A 137 -16.82 -4.64 7.35
CA SER A 137 -16.51 -4.53 5.92
C SER A 137 -17.55 -5.20 5.03
N LEU A 138 -18.14 -6.33 5.45
CA LEU A 138 -19.25 -6.96 4.75
C LEU A 138 -20.49 -6.05 4.68
N ILE A 139 -20.88 -5.45 5.81
CA ILE A 139 -21.99 -4.47 5.87
C ILE A 139 -21.66 -3.24 4.99
N ALA A 140 -20.43 -2.74 5.07
CA ALA A 140 -19.96 -1.62 4.26
C ALA A 140 -20.01 -1.90 2.75
N VAL A 141 -19.64 -3.12 2.31
CA VAL A 141 -19.74 -3.56 0.91
C VAL A 141 -21.20 -3.57 0.48
N VAL A 142 -22.09 -4.21 1.25
CA VAL A 142 -23.51 -4.31 0.91
C VAL A 142 -24.14 -2.92 0.80
N ILE A 143 -24.03 -2.09 1.84
CA ILE A 143 -24.66 -0.75 1.86
C ILE A 143 -24.01 0.17 0.82
N GLY A 144 -22.68 0.17 0.73
CA GLY A 144 -21.93 1.02 -0.20
C GLY A 144 -22.22 0.69 -1.68
N VAL A 145 -22.28 -0.60 -2.03
CA VAL A 145 -22.63 -1.04 -3.39
C VAL A 145 -24.08 -0.72 -3.72
N LEU A 146 -25.03 -1.00 -2.83
CA LEU A 146 -26.46 -0.70 -3.07
C LEU A 146 -26.69 0.80 -3.26
N ALA A 147 -26.17 1.64 -2.35
CA ALA A 147 -26.29 3.10 -2.44
C ALA A 147 -25.60 3.63 -3.71
N GLY A 148 -24.35 3.23 -3.94
CA GLY A 148 -23.55 3.71 -5.06
C GLY A 148 -24.10 3.28 -6.43
N TYR A 149 -24.64 2.08 -6.55
CA TYR A 149 -25.14 1.52 -7.80
C TYR A 149 -26.49 2.11 -8.19
N PHE A 150 -27.54 1.86 -7.39
CA PHE A 150 -28.92 2.20 -7.72
C PHE A 150 -29.16 3.72 -7.79
N GLY A 151 -28.44 4.52 -6.99
CA GLY A 151 -28.62 5.97 -7.01
C GLY A 151 -30.00 6.41 -6.46
N GLY A 152 -30.38 7.64 -6.80
CA GLY A 152 -31.73 8.16 -6.55
C GLY A 152 -32.18 8.06 -5.08
N TRP A 153 -33.39 7.53 -4.87
CA TRP A 153 -33.97 7.41 -3.53
C TRP A 153 -33.24 6.40 -2.64
N VAL A 154 -32.80 5.26 -3.19
CA VAL A 154 -32.03 4.23 -2.46
C VAL A 154 -30.73 4.83 -1.93
N ASP A 155 -30.03 5.58 -2.77
CA ASP A 155 -28.80 6.28 -2.39
C ASP A 155 -29.06 7.33 -1.30
N ASN A 156 -30.12 8.14 -1.46
CA ASN A 156 -30.50 9.12 -0.44
C ASN A 156 -30.79 8.49 0.92
N VAL A 157 -31.60 7.42 0.99
CA VAL A 157 -31.95 6.76 2.26
C VAL A 157 -30.72 6.12 2.91
N LEU A 158 -29.94 5.31 2.18
CA LEU A 158 -28.76 4.65 2.71
C LEU A 158 -27.67 5.65 3.12
N SER A 159 -27.54 6.77 2.39
CA SER A 159 -26.64 7.86 2.77
C SER A 159 -27.07 8.51 4.09
N ARG A 160 -28.36 8.82 4.26
CA ARG A 160 -28.86 9.42 5.51
C ARG A 160 -28.65 8.51 6.72
N ILE A 161 -28.83 7.20 6.56
CA ILE A 161 -28.50 6.21 7.60
C ILE A 161 -27.00 6.22 7.91
N THR A 162 -26.15 6.22 6.87
CA THR A 162 -24.68 6.25 7.02
C THR A 162 -24.21 7.53 7.70
N ASP A 163 -24.77 8.67 7.32
CA ASP A 163 -24.45 9.99 7.88
C ASP A 163 -24.90 10.08 9.34
N PHE A 164 -26.10 9.60 9.67
CA PHE A 164 -26.62 9.52 11.04
C PHE A 164 -25.69 8.69 11.96
N VAL A 165 -25.26 7.50 11.52
CA VAL A 165 -24.32 6.67 12.29
C VAL A 165 -22.97 7.36 12.51
N MET A 166 -22.47 8.15 11.54
CA MET A 166 -21.23 8.92 11.74
C MET A 166 -21.37 10.16 12.62
N THR A 167 -22.56 10.76 12.69
CA THR A 167 -22.81 11.91 13.58
C THR A 167 -22.92 11.48 15.05
N ILE A 168 -23.27 10.23 15.32
CA ILE A 168 -23.33 9.70 16.69
C ILE A 168 -21.90 9.54 17.26
N PRO A 169 -21.57 10.17 18.39
CA PRO A 169 -20.28 9.96 19.05
C PRO A 169 -20.18 8.53 19.61
N PHE A 170 -19.33 7.71 18.98
CA PHE A 170 -19.13 6.28 19.28
C PHE A 170 -19.10 5.97 20.78
N LEU A 171 -18.19 6.60 21.54
CA LEU A 171 -17.99 6.32 22.97
C LEU A 171 -19.25 6.58 23.80
N LEU A 172 -19.94 7.70 23.58
CA LEU A 172 -21.13 8.04 24.37
C LEU A 172 -22.28 7.06 24.11
N CYS A 173 -22.50 6.69 22.84
CA CYS A 173 -23.50 5.70 22.49
C CYS A 173 -23.14 4.31 23.02
N ALA A 174 -21.87 3.90 22.91
CA ALA A 174 -21.39 2.63 23.42
C ALA A 174 -21.57 2.49 24.94
N LEU A 175 -21.20 3.53 25.71
CA LEU A 175 -21.38 3.55 27.16
C LEU A 175 -22.87 3.49 27.56
N ALA A 176 -23.74 4.23 26.88
CA ALA A 176 -25.19 4.22 27.13
C ALA A 176 -25.84 2.88 26.77
N LEU A 177 -25.37 2.21 25.71
CA LEU A 177 -25.85 0.87 25.35
C LEU A 177 -25.37 -0.17 26.35
N VAL A 178 -24.10 -0.14 26.77
CA VAL A 178 -23.58 -1.10 27.74
C VAL A 178 -24.16 -0.90 29.14
N SER A 179 -24.50 0.33 29.55
CA SER A 179 -25.15 0.55 30.86
C SER A 179 -26.57 0.00 30.94
N VAL A 180 -27.28 -0.09 29.81
CA VAL A 180 -28.64 -0.66 29.73
C VAL A 180 -28.61 -2.18 29.54
N PHE A 181 -27.75 -2.69 28.66
CA PHE A 181 -27.73 -4.12 28.28
C PHE A 181 -26.69 -4.96 29.03
N GLY A 182 -25.80 -4.34 29.79
CA GLY A 182 -24.71 -4.99 30.53
C GLY A 182 -23.44 -5.20 29.69
N ALA A 183 -22.29 -5.19 30.38
CA ALA A 183 -20.99 -5.43 29.76
C ALA A 183 -20.83 -6.92 29.36
N SER A 184 -20.47 -7.16 28.10
CA SER A 184 -20.14 -8.50 27.60
C SER A 184 -19.37 -8.43 26.29
N ILE A 185 -18.61 -9.50 25.98
CA ILE A 185 -17.89 -9.65 24.70
C ILE A 185 -18.85 -9.50 23.51
N ARG A 186 -20.06 -10.09 23.60
CA ARG A 186 -21.09 -9.98 22.56
C ARG A 186 -21.58 -8.54 22.36
N MET A 187 -21.79 -7.81 23.45
CA MET A 187 -22.24 -6.42 23.40
C MET A 187 -21.15 -5.50 22.83
N CYS A 188 -19.90 -5.66 23.29
CA CYS A 188 -18.75 -4.95 22.74
C CYS A 188 -18.62 -5.18 21.22
N LEU A 189 -18.66 -6.45 20.78
CA LEU A 189 -18.57 -6.83 19.37
C LEU A 189 -19.74 -6.28 18.54
N PHE A 190 -20.97 -6.31 19.05
CA PHE A 190 -22.13 -5.70 18.39
C PHE A 190 -21.94 -4.18 18.18
N VAL A 191 -21.53 -3.46 19.22
CA VAL A 191 -21.32 -2.01 19.17
C VAL A 191 -20.18 -1.64 18.20
N VAL A 192 -19.04 -2.34 18.25
CA VAL A 192 -17.92 -2.08 17.32
C VAL A 192 -18.30 -2.39 15.87
N ILE A 193 -19.05 -3.47 15.60
CA ILE A 193 -19.57 -3.76 14.25
C ILE A 193 -20.51 -2.64 13.79
N PHE A 194 -21.46 -2.21 14.62
CA PHE A 194 -22.48 -1.21 14.27
C PHE A 194 -21.87 0.14 13.85
N PHE A 195 -20.73 0.54 14.41
CA PHE A 195 -20.06 1.80 14.06
C PHE A 195 -18.96 1.66 12.99
N SER A 196 -18.29 0.51 12.89
CA SER A 196 -17.13 0.33 11.98
C SER A 196 -17.49 0.37 10.49
N TRP A 197 -18.70 -0.04 10.10
CA TRP A 197 -19.06 -0.16 8.68
C TRP A 197 -19.24 1.19 7.97
N ALA A 198 -19.70 2.24 8.66
CA ALA A 198 -20.20 3.46 8.04
C ALA A 198 -19.12 4.18 7.20
N VAL A 199 -17.91 4.33 7.76
CA VAL A 199 -16.80 5.04 7.10
C VAL A 199 -16.38 4.33 5.82
N THR A 200 -16.18 3.01 5.90
CA THR A 200 -15.84 2.16 4.75
C THR A 200 -16.97 2.14 3.71
N GLY A 201 -18.24 2.10 4.15
CA GLY A 201 -19.40 2.08 3.27
C GLY A 201 -19.52 3.35 2.43
N ARG A 202 -19.27 4.53 3.03
CA ARG A 202 -19.21 5.82 2.31
C ARG A 202 -18.11 5.82 1.24
N VAL A 203 -16.95 5.23 1.51
CA VAL A 203 -15.86 5.14 0.50
C VAL A 203 -16.24 4.17 -0.62
N ILE A 204 -16.77 2.99 -0.29
CA ILE A 204 -17.21 2.01 -1.29
C ILE A 204 -18.29 2.62 -2.20
N ARG A 205 -19.28 3.31 -1.63
CA ARG A 205 -20.30 4.07 -2.38
C ARG A 205 -19.66 5.02 -3.41
N ALA A 206 -18.69 5.83 -3.00
CA ALA A 206 -18.02 6.78 -3.90
C ALA A 206 -17.27 6.06 -5.04
N GLN A 207 -16.59 4.94 -4.75
CA GLN A 207 -15.92 4.13 -5.78
C GLN A 207 -16.94 3.51 -6.75
N VAL A 208 -18.06 2.97 -6.26
CA VAL A 208 -19.13 2.39 -7.07
C VAL A 208 -19.75 3.44 -8.01
N GLN A 209 -19.98 4.67 -7.53
CA GLN A 209 -20.49 5.79 -8.34
C GLN A 209 -19.52 6.18 -9.48
N VAL A 210 -18.21 5.96 -9.33
CA VAL A 210 -17.21 6.14 -10.39
C VAL A 210 -17.16 4.93 -11.32
N LEU A 211 -17.18 3.71 -10.78
CA LEU A 211 -17.11 2.47 -11.57
C LEU A 211 -18.32 2.29 -12.48
N LYS A 212 -19.54 2.64 -12.04
CA LYS A 212 -20.76 2.49 -12.84
C LYS A 212 -20.85 3.38 -14.08
N LYS A 213 -19.97 4.39 -14.19
CA LYS A 213 -19.86 5.33 -15.31
C LYS A 213 -18.69 4.98 -16.25
N LYS A 214 -18.22 3.73 -16.24
CA LYS A 214 -17.13 3.28 -17.12
C LYS A 214 -17.67 2.48 -18.29
N GLU A 215 -17.01 2.63 -19.43
CA GLU A 215 -17.33 2.00 -20.72
C GLU A 215 -17.65 0.50 -20.62
N PHE A 216 -16.95 -0.26 -19.77
CA PHE A 216 -17.23 -1.70 -19.60
C PHE A 216 -18.60 -1.99 -18.97
N VAL A 217 -19.08 -1.13 -18.06
CA VAL A 217 -20.41 -1.25 -17.45
C VAL A 217 -21.50 -0.83 -18.45
N GLU A 218 -21.22 0.19 -19.25
CA GLU A 218 -22.13 0.64 -20.33
C GLU A 218 -22.25 -0.41 -21.44
N ALA A 219 -21.13 -1.05 -21.82
CA ALA A 219 -21.12 -2.20 -22.72
C ALA A 219 -21.89 -3.40 -22.16
N ALA A 220 -21.65 -3.78 -20.89
CA ALA A 220 -22.37 -4.88 -20.24
C ALA A 220 -23.89 -4.62 -20.18
N ARG A 221 -24.30 -3.39 -19.86
CA ARG A 221 -25.71 -2.96 -19.88
C ARG A 221 -26.31 -3.00 -21.30
N SER A 222 -25.53 -2.59 -22.30
CA SER A 222 -25.95 -2.62 -23.72
C SER A 222 -26.12 -4.04 -24.26
N LEU A 223 -25.41 -5.01 -23.68
CA LEU A 223 -25.55 -6.45 -23.93
C LEU A 223 -26.70 -7.11 -23.13
N GLY A 224 -27.50 -6.32 -22.40
CA GLY A 224 -28.65 -6.82 -21.63
C GLY A 224 -28.30 -7.52 -20.31
N ALA A 225 -27.09 -7.31 -19.76
CA ALA A 225 -26.73 -7.89 -18.47
C ALA A 225 -27.62 -7.34 -17.33
N SER A 226 -28.12 -8.24 -16.48
CA SER A 226 -28.91 -7.85 -15.31
C SER A 226 -28.08 -7.06 -14.30
N ASP A 227 -28.71 -6.15 -13.56
CA ASP A 227 -28.02 -5.30 -12.57
C ASP A 227 -27.24 -6.12 -11.53
N ALA A 228 -27.78 -7.26 -11.07
CA ALA A 228 -27.08 -8.17 -10.17
C ALA A 228 -25.84 -8.82 -10.83
N SER A 229 -25.91 -9.17 -12.12
CA SER A 229 -24.75 -9.68 -12.86
C SER A 229 -23.67 -8.60 -12.99
N ILE A 230 -24.05 -7.34 -13.26
CA ILE A 230 -23.12 -6.21 -13.36
C ILE A 230 -22.44 -5.96 -12.00
N ILE A 231 -23.20 -5.95 -10.91
CA ILE A 231 -22.65 -5.78 -9.56
C ILE A 231 -21.60 -6.88 -9.25
N VAL A 232 -21.93 -8.15 -9.49
CA VAL A 232 -21.09 -9.28 -9.08
C VAL A 232 -19.90 -9.52 -10.02
N LYS A 233 -20.05 -9.31 -11.33
CA LYS A 233 -18.99 -9.61 -12.32
C LYS A 233 -18.15 -8.40 -12.72
N ASP A 234 -18.74 -7.21 -12.76
CA ASP A 234 -18.06 -6.01 -13.25
C ASP A 234 -17.62 -5.08 -12.12
N ILE A 235 -18.44 -4.91 -11.07
CA ILE A 235 -18.16 -3.93 -10.00
C ILE A 235 -17.35 -4.54 -8.85
N LEU A 236 -17.84 -5.61 -8.20
CA LEU A 236 -17.16 -6.20 -7.03
C LEU A 236 -15.70 -6.62 -7.29
N PRO A 237 -15.34 -7.23 -8.44
CA PRO A 237 -13.95 -7.58 -8.72
C PRO A 237 -13.03 -6.36 -8.83
N ASN A 238 -13.54 -5.25 -9.40
CA ASN A 238 -12.81 -3.98 -9.48
C ASN A 238 -12.73 -3.25 -8.12
N LEU A 239 -13.55 -3.62 -7.13
CA LEU A 239 -13.49 -3.09 -5.76
C LEU A 239 -12.67 -3.94 -4.80
N THR A 240 -12.30 -5.17 -5.17
CA THR A 240 -11.62 -6.13 -4.27
C THR A 240 -10.34 -5.53 -3.66
N GLU A 241 -9.56 -4.76 -4.41
CA GLU A 241 -8.39 -4.04 -3.89
C GLU A 241 -8.76 -3.06 -2.77
N THR A 242 -9.84 -2.28 -2.95
CA THR A 242 -10.33 -1.31 -1.96
C THR A 242 -10.87 -2.03 -0.73
N ILE A 243 -11.67 -3.08 -0.92
CA ILE A 243 -12.29 -3.85 0.17
C ILE A 243 -11.23 -4.46 1.07
N ILE A 244 -10.20 -5.09 0.49
CA ILE A 244 -9.09 -5.69 1.23
C ILE A 244 -8.35 -4.63 2.06
N VAL A 245 -7.97 -3.50 1.45
CA VAL A 245 -7.24 -2.42 2.13
C VAL A 245 -8.03 -1.84 3.30
N TYR A 246 -9.29 -1.46 3.07
CA TYR A 246 -10.13 -0.89 4.13
C TYR A 246 -10.49 -1.89 5.23
N THR A 247 -10.59 -3.19 4.91
CA THR A 247 -10.73 -4.23 5.95
C THR A 247 -9.45 -4.30 6.79
N THR A 248 -8.26 -4.38 6.18
CA THR A 248 -7.00 -4.42 6.93
C THR A 248 -6.79 -3.18 7.80
N GLN A 249 -7.11 -1.98 7.29
CA GLN A 249 -7.04 -0.72 8.06
C GLN A 249 -8.17 -0.57 9.10
N GLY A 250 -9.26 -1.33 8.98
CA GLY A 250 -10.36 -1.36 9.95
C GLY A 250 -10.01 -2.13 11.23
N ILE A 251 -9.17 -3.17 11.14
CA ILE A 251 -8.71 -3.98 12.28
C ILE A 251 -8.13 -3.13 13.43
N PRO A 252 -7.12 -2.26 13.24
CA PRO A 252 -6.53 -1.49 14.33
C PRO A 252 -7.53 -0.52 14.96
N SER A 253 -8.43 0.08 14.16
CA SER A 253 -9.52 0.91 14.68
C SER A 253 -10.47 0.11 15.58
N CYS A 254 -10.84 -1.12 15.18
CA CYS A 254 -11.69 -2.00 15.98
C CYS A 254 -11.01 -2.46 17.28
N ILE A 255 -9.69 -2.70 17.25
CA ILE A 255 -8.88 -2.99 18.46
C ILE A 255 -8.89 -1.80 19.42
N VAL A 256 -8.67 -0.58 18.92
CA VAL A 256 -8.69 0.63 19.76
C VAL A 256 -10.09 0.88 20.34
N PHE A 257 -11.15 0.63 19.58
CA PHE A 257 -12.53 0.74 20.07
C PHE A 257 -12.85 -0.29 21.16
N GLU A 258 -12.47 -1.56 21.00
CA GLU A 258 -12.57 -2.57 22.06
C GLU A 258 -11.81 -2.12 23.31
N ALA A 259 -10.53 -1.80 23.15
CA ALA A 259 -9.67 -1.43 24.26
C ALA A 259 -10.15 -0.17 24.99
N SER A 260 -10.75 0.79 24.28
CA SER A 260 -11.37 1.99 24.89
C SER A 260 -12.58 1.65 25.76
N LEU A 261 -13.43 0.70 25.32
CA LEU A 261 -14.57 0.25 26.11
C LEU A 261 -14.12 -0.57 27.33
N SER A 262 -13.16 -1.48 27.13
CA SER A 262 -12.56 -2.25 28.24
C SER A 262 -11.81 -1.35 29.24
N PHE A 263 -11.15 -0.28 28.77
CA PHE A 263 -10.51 0.72 29.63
C PHE A 263 -11.49 1.52 30.49
N LEU A 264 -12.72 1.73 29.98
CA LEU A 264 -13.79 2.40 30.71
C LEU A 264 -14.64 1.43 31.56
N GLY A 265 -14.21 0.19 31.74
CA GLY A 265 -14.94 -0.85 32.50
C GLY A 265 -16.19 -1.40 31.80
N MET A 266 -16.43 -1.03 30.55
CA MET A 266 -17.66 -1.32 29.78
C MET A 266 -17.41 -2.24 28.57
N GLY A 267 -16.26 -2.91 28.53
CA GLY A 267 -15.87 -3.84 27.47
C GLY A 267 -15.92 -5.30 27.94
N ILE A 268 -14.74 -5.91 28.02
CA ILE A 268 -14.57 -7.30 28.42
C ILE A 268 -14.54 -7.38 29.95
N VAL A 269 -15.38 -8.24 30.52
CA VAL A 269 -15.55 -8.38 31.97
C VAL A 269 -14.51 -9.37 32.53
N PRO A 270 -13.86 -9.06 33.68
CA PRO A 270 -13.04 -10.02 34.41
C PRO A 270 -13.79 -11.34 34.70
N PRO A 271 -13.11 -12.50 34.78
CA PRO A 271 -11.65 -12.67 34.85
C PRO A 271 -10.93 -12.67 33.50
N THR A 272 -11.63 -12.53 32.37
CA THR A 272 -11.00 -12.58 31.04
C THR A 272 -10.12 -11.34 30.82
N PRO A 273 -8.80 -11.48 30.59
CA PRO A 273 -7.95 -10.33 30.34
C PRO A 273 -8.15 -9.76 28.92
N SER A 274 -8.05 -8.44 28.81
CA SER A 274 -7.92 -7.70 27.55
C SER A 274 -6.95 -6.55 27.76
N TRP A 275 -6.26 -6.09 26.72
CA TRP A 275 -5.26 -5.01 26.90
C TRP A 275 -5.90 -3.72 27.43
N GLY A 276 -7.12 -3.38 27.00
CA GLY A 276 -7.86 -2.25 27.56
C GLY A 276 -8.24 -2.44 29.03
N GLY A 277 -8.68 -3.65 29.41
CA GLY A 277 -9.03 -3.96 30.80
C GLY A 277 -7.82 -3.96 31.74
N MET A 278 -6.67 -4.46 31.28
CA MET A 278 -5.42 -4.44 32.04
C MET A 278 -4.94 -3.00 32.28
N LEU A 279 -5.06 -2.13 31.26
CA LEU A 279 -4.83 -0.68 31.42
C LEU A 279 -5.85 -0.03 32.39
N SER A 280 -7.11 -0.48 32.39
CA SER A 280 -8.14 0.00 33.34
C SER A 280 -7.75 -0.32 34.78
N GLU A 281 -7.37 -1.56 35.05
CA GLU A 281 -6.98 -2.02 36.39
C GLU A 281 -5.73 -1.25 36.88
N ALA A 282 -4.75 -1.05 36.00
CA ALA A 282 -3.54 -0.31 36.31
C ALA A 282 -3.80 1.18 36.62
N ALA A 283 -4.74 1.81 35.90
CA ALA A 283 -5.12 3.20 36.09
C ALA A 283 -6.02 3.41 37.32
N GLY A 284 -7.03 2.55 37.53
CA GLY A 284 -8.10 2.76 38.51
C GLY A 284 -7.63 2.84 39.97
N ASN A 285 -6.57 2.10 40.31
CA ASN A 285 -6.00 2.08 41.67
C ASN A 285 -4.67 2.85 41.77
N SER A 286 -4.32 3.66 40.77
CA SER A 286 -3.04 4.40 40.68
C SER A 286 -1.78 3.53 40.82
N ILE A 287 -1.87 2.21 40.66
CA ILE A 287 -0.75 1.29 40.91
C ILE A 287 0.43 1.58 39.98
N TYR A 288 0.19 2.17 38.81
CA TYR A 288 1.21 2.55 37.83
C TYR A 288 2.32 3.44 38.43
N MET A 289 2.06 4.14 39.54
CA MET A 289 3.08 4.91 40.28
C MET A 289 4.14 4.03 40.96
N VAL A 290 3.81 2.77 41.27
CA VAL A 290 4.67 1.79 41.96
C VAL A 290 5.05 0.63 41.03
N ALA A 291 4.14 0.22 40.15
CA ALA A 291 4.25 -0.87 39.20
C ALA A 291 4.05 -0.37 37.75
N PRO A 292 4.98 0.43 37.18
CA PRO A 292 4.81 1.04 35.86
C PRO A 292 4.75 0.02 34.71
N TRP A 293 5.22 -1.22 34.91
CA TRP A 293 5.17 -2.30 33.93
C TRP A 293 3.72 -2.63 33.50
N LEU A 294 2.74 -2.49 34.41
CA LEU A 294 1.32 -2.78 34.17
C LEU A 294 0.65 -1.80 33.19
N VAL A 295 1.23 -0.63 32.96
CA VAL A 295 0.82 0.28 31.88
C VAL A 295 1.73 0.11 30.66
N PHE A 296 3.04 -0.03 30.90
CA PHE A 296 4.03 -0.06 29.83
C PHE A 296 3.86 -1.25 28.88
N PHE A 297 3.76 -2.48 29.39
CA PHE A 297 3.67 -3.64 28.51
C PHE A 297 2.34 -3.72 27.74
N PRO A 298 1.14 -3.64 28.36
CA PRO A 298 -0.11 -3.68 27.60
C PRO A 298 -0.24 -2.51 26.60
N GLY A 299 0.22 -1.31 26.99
CA GLY A 299 0.25 -0.14 26.11
C GLY A 299 1.21 -0.32 24.91
N LEU A 300 2.40 -0.88 25.14
CA LEU A 300 3.37 -1.17 24.07
C LEU A 300 2.84 -2.22 23.09
N PHE A 301 2.20 -3.29 23.59
CA PHE A 301 1.57 -4.30 22.73
C PHE A 301 0.43 -3.71 21.89
N LEU A 302 -0.43 -2.89 22.48
CA LEU A 302 -1.52 -2.20 21.76
C LEU A 302 -0.97 -1.24 20.68
N LEU A 303 0.05 -0.43 21.02
CA LEU A 303 0.72 0.48 20.10
C LEU A 303 1.37 -0.27 18.93
N MET A 304 2.18 -1.30 19.21
CA MET A 304 2.88 -2.05 18.16
C MET A 304 1.91 -2.85 17.29
N THR A 305 0.80 -3.34 17.85
CA THR A 305 -0.27 -4.00 17.09
C THR A 305 -0.93 -3.03 16.11
N THR A 306 -1.38 -1.87 16.61
CA THR A 306 -2.08 -0.88 15.78
C THR A 306 -1.17 -0.30 14.70
N LEU A 307 0.09 0.00 15.04
CA LEU A 307 1.11 0.43 14.08
C LEU A 307 1.36 -0.64 13.00
N SER A 308 1.49 -1.92 13.39
CA SER A 308 1.75 -2.99 12.44
C SER A 308 0.59 -3.22 11.47
N PHE A 309 -0.66 -3.23 11.93
CA PHE A 309 -1.80 -3.36 11.02
C PHE A 309 -1.95 -2.15 10.08
N ASN A 310 -1.66 -0.92 10.56
CA ASN A 310 -1.67 0.28 9.70
C ASN A 310 -0.60 0.20 8.61
N ILE A 311 0.65 -0.10 8.98
CA ILE A 311 1.77 -0.28 8.02
C ILE A 311 1.44 -1.41 7.01
N LEU A 312 0.90 -2.53 7.49
CA LEU A 312 0.51 -3.64 6.61
C LEU A 312 -0.63 -3.24 5.65
N GLY A 313 -1.62 -2.46 6.11
CA GLY A 313 -2.71 -1.96 5.27
C GLY A 313 -2.22 -1.05 4.15
N ASP A 314 -1.30 -0.13 4.45
CA ASP A 314 -0.69 0.76 3.44
C ASP A 314 0.24 -0.02 2.48
N GLY A 315 1.02 -0.97 3.00
CA GLY A 315 1.83 -1.88 2.19
C GLY A 315 1.02 -2.74 1.23
N LEU A 316 -0.12 -3.25 1.70
CA LEU A 316 -1.06 -4.03 0.91
C LEU A 316 -1.73 -3.16 -0.17
N ARG A 317 -2.07 -1.91 0.15
CA ARG A 317 -2.55 -0.90 -0.81
C ARG A 317 -1.53 -0.62 -1.92
N ASP A 318 -0.27 -0.36 -1.57
CA ASP A 318 0.81 -0.11 -2.53
C ASP A 318 1.17 -1.37 -3.36
N ALA A 319 1.02 -2.56 -2.77
CA ALA A 319 1.21 -3.82 -3.47
C ALA A 319 0.07 -4.09 -4.47
N LEU A 320 -1.18 -3.80 -4.12
CA LEU A 320 -2.35 -3.99 -4.97
C LEU A 320 -2.42 -2.96 -6.10
N ASP A 321 -2.17 -1.66 -5.85
CA ASP A 321 -2.34 -0.60 -6.86
C ASP A 321 -1.58 -0.90 -8.18
N PRO A 322 -2.29 -1.09 -9.32
CA PRO A 322 -1.67 -1.31 -10.62
C PRO A 322 -0.75 -0.15 -11.06
N LYS A 323 -0.99 1.07 -10.58
CA LYS A 323 -0.22 2.29 -10.93
C LYS A 323 1.14 2.31 -10.26
N ALA A 324 1.35 1.64 -9.11
CA ALA A 324 2.66 1.53 -8.46
C ALA A 324 3.71 0.94 -9.43
N GLY A 325 3.31 -0.10 -10.19
CA GLY A 325 4.13 -0.69 -11.25
C GLY A 325 4.50 0.30 -12.37
N ARG A 326 3.52 1.09 -12.85
CA ARG A 326 3.78 2.13 -13.86
C ARG A 326 4.73 3.22 -13.34
N ARG A 327 4.58 3.63 -12.07
CA ARG A 327 5.44 4.63 -11.42
C ARG A 327 6.88 4.13 -11.24
N MET A 328 7.10 2.84 -10.93
CA MET A 328 8.42 2.21 -10.93
C MET A 328 9.04 2.12 -12.32
N LEU A 329 8.26 1.75 -13.34
CA LEU A 329 8.72 1.71 -14.74
C LEU A 329 9.07 3.11 -15.25
N ALA A 330 8.31 4.14 -14.89
CA ALA A 330 8.61 5.54 -15.20
C ALA A 330 9.91 6.01 -14.51
N LYS A 331 10.10 5.72 -13.21
CA LYS A 331 11.38 5.99 -12.50
C LYS A 331 12.57 5.27 -13.15
N ARG A 332 12.40 4.00 -13.57
CA ARG A 332 13.44 3.23 -14.29
C ARG A 332 13.73 3.78 -15.68
N ARG A 333 12.72 4.18 -16.45
CA ARG A 333 12.89 4.87 -17.75
C ARG A 333 13.61 6.21 -17.57
N LYS A 334 13.23 7.02 -16.57
CA LYS A 334 13.91 8.29 -16.26
C LYS A 334 15.38 8.05 -15.89
N ARG A 335 15.69 7.10 -14.99
CA ARG A 335 17.09 6.73 -14.68
C ARG A 335 17.88 6.24 -15.90
N LYS A 336 17.31 5.38 -16.75
CA LYS A 336 17.98 4.93 -17.99
C LYS A 336 18.16 6.07 -19.00
N GLY A 337 17.20 6.98 -19.12
CA GLY A 337 17.31 8.17 -19.96
C GLY A 337 18.44 9.10 -19.50
N LEU A 338 18.49 9.43 -18.20
CA LEU A 338 19.60 10.21 -17.64
C LEU A 338 20.96 9.51 -17.83
N ALA A 339 21.03 8.20 -17.63
CA ALA A 339 22.27 7.44 -17.84
C ALA A 339 22.71 7.41 -19.32
N ALA A 340 21.76 7.33 -20.27
CA ALA A 340 22.05 7.38 -21.70
C ALA A 340 22.52 8.78 -22.13
N VAL A 341 21.91 9.85 -21.61
CA VAL A 341 22.34 11.24 -21.87
C VAL A 341 23.71 11.51 -21.27
N ALA A 342 23.97 11.06 -20.04
CA ALA A 342 25.28 11.17 -19.40
C ALA A 342 26.37 10.37 -20.13
N GLY A 343 26.03 9.19 -20.66
CA GLY A 343 26.93 8.37 -21.48
C GLY A 343 27.19 8.92 -22.89
N ALA A 344 26.28 9.75 -23.42
CA ALA A 344 26.47 10.43 -24.71
C ALA A 344 27.32 11.71 -24.62
N ALA A 345 27.36 12.36 -23.45
CA ALA A 345 28.15 13.57 -23.20
C ALA A 345 29.65 13.45 -23.62
N PRO A 346 30.41 12.38 -23.28
CA PRO A 346 31.80 12.25 -23.73
C PRO A 346 31.94 12.09 -25.25
N VAL A 347 30.96 11.46 -25.92
CA VAL A 347 30.99 11.29 -27.39
C VAL A 347 30.77 12.62 -28.09
N VAL A 348 29.82 13.44 -27.61
CA VAL A 348 29.59 14.79 -28.15
C VAL A 348 30.80 15.69 -27.90
N ALA A 349 31.45 15.60 -26.74
CA ALA A 349 32.67 16.33 -26.44
C ALA A 349 33.84 15.91 -27.36
N GLN A 350 34.03 14.60 -27.60
CA GLN A 350 35.05 14.09 -28.53
C GLN A 350 34.80 14.52 -29.99
N VAL A 351 33.53 14.55 -30.43
CA VAL A 351 33.17 15.02 -31.78
C VAL A 351 33.37 16.54 -31.91
N SER A 352 33.19 17.33 -30.84
CA SER A 352 33.56 18.75 -30.85
C SER A 352 35.07 18.93 -30.94
N ALA A 353 35.82 18.31 -30.03
CA ALA A 353 37.29 18.42 -29.99
C ALA A 353 37.93 18.01 -31.33
N ALA A 354 37.53 16.88 -31.91
CA ALA A 354 38.03 16.43 -33.22
C ALA A 354 37.68 17.39 -34.37
N LYS A 355 36.62 18.20 -34.25
CA LYS A 355 36.24 19.22 -35.23
C LYS A 355 37.07 20.50 -35.05
N ASP A 356 37.35 20.87 -33.81
CA ASP A 356 38.19 22.01 -33.47
C ASP A 356 39.67 21.73 -33.86
N ASP A 357 40.17 20.52 -33.61
CA ASP A 357 41.48 20.04 -34.07
C ASP A 357 41.60 20.08 -35.60
N LEU A 358 40.54 19.69 -36.34
CA LEU A 358 40.52 19.77 -37.81
C LEU A 358 40.58 21.22 -38.31
N ALA A 359 39.91 22.15 -37.61
CA ALA A 359 39.93 23.56 -37.95
C ALA A 359 41.33 24.18 -37.73
N VAL A 360 41.97 23.85 -36.61
CA VAL A 360 43.35 24.28 -36.30
C VAL A 360 44.35 23.69 -37.30
N ALA A 361 44.22 22.42 -37.66
CA ALA A 361 45.07 21.78 -38.68
C ALA A 361 44.93 22.45 -40.06
N ALA A 362 43.71 22.79 -40.48
CA ALA A 362 43.46 23.52 -41.73
C ALA A 362 44.08 24.93 -41.70
N GLN A 363 44.00 25.65 -40.58
CA GLN A 363 44.64 26.96 -40.42
C GLN A 363 46.18 26.88 -40.39
N SER A 364 46.75 25.85 -39.77
CA SER A 364 48.20 25.61 -39.76
C SER A 364 48.75 25.25 -41.15
N ALA A 365 47.99 24.47 -41.93
CA ALA A 365 48.34 24.15 -43.32
C ALA A 365 48.28 25.39 -44.24
N LEU A 366 47.37 26.33 -43.99
CA LEU A 366 47.32 27.63 -44.69
C LEU A 366 48.48 28.55 -44.29
N ALA A 367 48.94 28.49 -43.04
CA ALA A 367 50.03 29.34 -42.54
C ALA A 367 51.44 28.81 -42.91
N SER A 368 51.62 27.51 -43.10
CA SER A 368 52.93 26.88 -43.34
C SER A 368 53.40 26.87 -44.81
N GLY A 369 52.62 27.45 -45.73
CA GLY A 369 53.06 27.71 -47.12
C GLY A 369 53.29 26.47 -48.01
N SER A 370 53.00 25.26 -47.53
CA SER A 370 53.19 24.02 -48.28
C SER A 370 51.98 23.68 -49.17
N VAL A 371 51.74 24.51 -50.19
CA VAL A 371 50.76 24.20 -51.25
C VAL A 371 51.48 23.53 -52.42
N ALA A 372 51.69 22.22 -52.29
CA ALA A 372 52.20 21.36 -53.36
C ALA A 372 51.18 20.27 -53.74
N GLY A 373 50.19 20.66 -54.56
CA GLY A 373 49.59 19.73 -55.54
C GLY A 373 48.61 18.65 -55.06
N ALA A 374 47.52 19.00 -54.36
CA ALA A 374 46.28 18.21 -54.39
C ALA A 374 45.05 19.12 -54.23
N ARG A 375 44.05 18.98 -55.12
CA ARG A 375 42.82 19.80 -55.13
C ARG A 375 41.86 19.42 -53.98
N PRO A 376 41.42 20.37 -53.13
CA PRO A 376 40.20 20.19 -52.35
C PRO A 376 38.97 20.59 -53.19
N VAL A 377 38.06 19.64 -53.43
CA VAL A 377 36.73 19.95 -54.01
C VAL A 377 35.82 20.51 -52.91
N ALA A 378 35.01 21.49 -53.27
CA ALA A 378 34.18 22.30 -52.38
C ALA A 378 33.35 21.51 -51.35
N ALA A 379 33.56 21.81 -50.07
CA ALA A 379 32.72 21.38 -48.95
C ALA A 379 32.52 22.53 -47.93
N ALA A 380 32.02 23.69 -48.41
CA ALA A 380 31.85 24.91 -47.62
C ALA A 380 30.41 25.48 -47.68
N HIS A 381 29.39 24.62 -47.69
CA HIS A 381 27.97 25.02 -47.61
C HIS A 381 27.13 24.01 -46.81
N SER A 382 27.35 23.89 -45.48
CA SER A 382 26.44 23.13 -44.59
C SER A 382 26.62 23.31 -43.06
N VAL A 383 27.33 24.32 -42.56
CA VAL A 383 27.59 24.46 -41.09
C VAL A 383 26.78 25.56 -40.39
N SER A 384 26.11 26.46 -41.13
CA SER A 384 25.36 27.60 -40.55
C SER A 384 24.00 27.24 -39.91
N ALA A 385 23.58 25.97 -39.93
CA ALA A 385 22.23 25.57 -39.49
C ALA A 385 22.14 25.02 -38.05
N ALA A 386 23.27 24.68 -37.40
CA ALA A 386 23.26 23.87 -36.18
C ALA A 386 23.19 24.65 -34.85
N HIS A 387 23.40 25.97 -34.85
CA HIS A 387 23.46 26.78 -33.61
C HIS A 387 22.20 27.60 -33.30
N SER A 388 21.19 27.63 -34.19
CA SER A 388 20.03 28.54 -34.07
C SER A 388 18.73 27.88 -33.56
N VAL A 389 18.79 26.62 -33.08
CA VAL A 389 17.60 25.86 -32.63
C VAL A 389 17.57 25.63 -31.10
N ALA A 390 18.65 25.96 -30.39
CA ALA A 390 18.76 25.73 -28.94
C ALA A 390 18.23 26.87 -28.04
N ALA A 391 17.71 27.97 -28.62
CA ALA A 391 17.50 29.23 -27.90
C ALA A 391 16.16 29.96 -28.19
N VAL A 392 15.03 29.25 -28.30
CA VAL A 392 13.69 29.89 -28.37
C VAL A 392 12.65 29.14 -27.52
N ARG A 393 11.95 29.88 -26.64
CA ARG A 393 10.81 29.51 -25.76
C ARG A 393 11.09 28.52 -24.60
N SER A 394 10.53 28.63 -23.38
CA SER A 394 9.79 29.67 -22.61
C SER A 394 9.33 29.02 -21.27
N VAL A 395 9.11 29.65 -20.10
CA VAL A 395 9.32 31.02 -19.54
C VAL A 395 9.29 30.88 -17.97
N PRO A 396 9.89 31.76 -17.15
CA PRO A 396 9.97 31.60 -15.70
C PRO A 396 8.78 32.17 -14.88
N MET A 397 8.57 31.57 -13.70
CA MET A 397 8.01 32.10 -12.44
C MET A 397 6.99 33.25 -12.44
N GLY A 398 5.83 33.00 -11.84
CA GLY A 398 4.99 34.01 -11.17
C GLY A 398 4.78 33.62 -9.69
N LYS A 399 5.34 34.41 -8.78
CA LYS A 399 4.94 34.46 -7.36
C LYS A 399 4.41 35.87 -7.12
N GLU A 400 3.16 35.97 -6.67
CA GLU A 400 2.70 37.10 -5.87
C GLU A 400 1.93 36.53 -4.68
N GLY A 401 2.01 37.23 -3.55
CA GLY A 401 1.25 36.93 -2.35
C GLY A 401 0.54 38.18 -1.89
N HIS A 402 -0.70 38.00 -1.44
CA HIS A 402 -1.41 38.84 -0.51
C HIS A 402 -2.22 37.92 0.42
#